data_AF-A0A444R4X7-F1
#
_entry.id   AF-A0A444R4X7-F1
#
_cell.length_a   1.000
_cell.length_b   1.000
_cell.length_c   1.000
_cell.angle_alpha   90.00
_cell.angle_beta   90.00
_cell.angle_gamma   90.00
#
_symmetry.space_group_name_H-M   'P 1'
#
loop_
_entity.id
_entity.type
_entity.pdbx_description
1 polymer ?
#
loop_
_entity_poly.entity_id
_entity_poly.type
_entity_poly.pdbx_seq_one_letter_code
_entity_poly.pdbx_strand_id
1 'polypeptide(L)'
;MKPLSSPLQQYWQTVVERLPEPLAEESLSAQAKSVLTFSDFVQDSVIAHPEWLTELESQPPQADEWQHYAAWLQEALSNVSDEAGLMRELRLFRRRIMVRIAWAQTLALVTEESILQQLSHLAETLIVAARDWLYDACCREWGTPCNAQGEAQPLLILGMGKLGGGE
;
A
#
# COMPACT_ATOMS: atom_id res chain seq x y z
N MET A 1 6.84 13.58 -19.49
CA MET A 1 7.15 12.14 -19.63
C MET A 1 7.65 11.88 -21.05
N LYS A 2 8.67 11.04 -21.25
CA LYS A 2 9.11 10.66 -22.60
C LYS A 2 8.12 9.66 -23.20
N PRO A 3 7.85 9.71 -24.52
CA PRO A 3 7.03 8.69 -25.17
C PRO A 3 7.60 7.27 -24.98
N LEU A 4 6.72 6.27 -24.94
CA LEU A 4 7.13 4.86 -24.87
C LEU A 4 8.02 4.50 -26.07
N SER A 5 9.10 3.77 -25.82
CA SER A 5 9.97 3.24 -26.87
C SER A 5 9.25 2.14 -27.67
N SER A 6 9.76 1.80 -28.87
CA SER A 6 9.16 0.74 -29.72
C SER A 6 8.93 -0.60 -28.98
N PRO A 7 9.87 -1.13 -28.18
CA PRO A 7 9.63 -2.34 -27.39
C PRO A 7 8.48 -2.20 -26.38
N LEU A 8 8.37 -1.04 -25.72
CA LEU A 8 7.30 -0.78 -24.75
C LEU A 8 5.94 -0.58 -25.42
N GLN A 9 5.91 -0.02 -26.63
CA GLN A 9 4.67 0.07 -27.42
C GLN A 9 4.18 -1.31 -27.87
N GLN A 10 5.09 -2.22 -28.24
CA GLN A 10 4.76 -3.61 -28.57
C GLN A 10 4.24 -4.35 -27.33
N TYR A 11 4.91 -4.17 -26.18
CA TYR A 11 4.46 -4.77 -24.93
C TYR A 11 3.07 -4.25 -24.52
N TRP A 12 2.80 -2.96 -24.67
CA TRP A 12 1.49 -2.40 -24.35
C TRP A 12 0.33 -3.10 -25.08
N GLN A 13 0.52 -3.53 -26.33
CA GLN A 13 -0.54 -4.25 -27.05
C GLN A 13 -0.94 -5.55 -26.35
N THR A 14 -0.01 -6.27 -25.72
CA THR A 14 -0.32 -7.50 -24.97
C THR A 14 -0.96 -7.20 -23.61
N VAL A 15 -0.69 -6.02 -23.04
CA VAL A 15 -1.32 -5.56 -21.79
C VAL A 15 -2.79 -5.25 -22.03
N VAL A 16 -3.12 -4.52 -23.10
CA VAL A 16 -4.51 -4.15 -23.43
C VAL A 16 -5.42 -5.37 -23.57
N GLU A 17 -4.93 -6.44 -24.20
CA GLU A 17 -5.68 -7.70 -24.35
C GLU A 17 -6.04 -8.38 -23.01
N ARG A 18 -5.36 -8.02 -21.92
CA ARG A 18 -5.55 -8.60 -20.58
C ARG A 18 -6.36 -7.70 -19.64
N LEU A 19 -6.64 -6.46 -20.03
CA LEU A 19 -7.37 -5.54 -19.17
C LEU A 19 -8.85 -5.90 -19.09
N PRO A 20 -9.46 -5.89 -17.89
CA PRO A 20 -10.88 -6.17 -17.71
C PRO A 20 -11.75 -4.99 -18.19
N GLU A 21 -13.03 -5.27 -18.43
CA GLU A 21 -14.02 -4.34 -19.01
C GLU A 21 -14.17 -2.93 -18.40
N PRO A 22 -13.93 -2.63 -17.09
CA PRO A 22 -13.94 -1.22 -16.67
C PRO A 22 -12.67 -0.44 -17.09
N LEU A 23 -11.61 -1.12 -17.53
CA LEU A 23 -10.30 -0.55 -17.88
C LEU A 23 -10.05 -0.59 -19.40
N ALA A 24 -11.06 -0.21 -20.20
CA ALA A 24 -10.93 -0.14 -21.66
C ALA A 24 -9.86 0.89 -22.07
N GLU A 25 -9.08 0.62 -23.13
CA GLU A 25 -7.94 1.47 -23.53
C GLU A 25 -8.36 2.94 -23.75
N GLU A 26 -9.57 3.19 -24.24
CA GLU A 26 -10.11 4.53 -24.50
C GLU A 26 -10.34 5.35 -23.22
N SER A 27 -10.51 4.69 -22.07
CA SER A 27 -10.71 5.32 -20.77
C SER A 27 -9.42 5.67 -20.05
N LEU A 28 -8.28 5.10 -20.50
CA LEU A 28 -7.02 5.23 -19.79
C LEU A 28 -6.28 6.52 -20.16
N SER A 29 -5.81 7.26 -19.14
CA SER A 29 -4.90 8.37 -19.38
C SER A 29 -3.56 7.88 -19.95
N ALA A 30 -2.82 8.78 -20.60
CA ALA A 30 -1.45 8.50 -21.04
C ALA A 30 -0.52 8.10 -19.88
N GLN A 31 -0.80 8.60 -18.67
CA GLN A 31 -0.07 8.24 -17.46
C GLN A 31 -0.40 6.80 -17.05
N ALA A 32 -1.68 6.42 -16.97
CA ALA A 32 -2.10 5.05 -16.69
C ALA A 32 -1.45 4.05 -17.65
N LYS A 33 -1.53 4.33 -18.95
CA LYS A 33 -0.87 3.53 -19.99
C LYS A 33 0.62 3.33 -19.72
N SER A 34 1.33 4.41 -19.38
CA SER A 34 2.77 4.33 -19.09
C SER A 34 3.10 3.50 -17.85
N VAL A 35 2.33 3.66 -16.76
CA VAL A 35 2.56 2.94 -15.50
C VAL A 35 2.25 1.46 -15.68
N LEU A 36 1.11 1.15 -16.30
CA LEU A 36 0.74 -0.23 -16.60
C LEU A 36 1.77 -0.89 -17.51
N THR A 37 2.28 -0.19 -18.53
CA THR A 37 3.36 -0.75 -19.38
C THR A 37 4.64 -1.03 -18.59
N PHE A 38 4.95 -0.25 -17.55
CA PHE A 38 6.21 -0.34 -16.81
C PHE A 38 6.19 -1.34 -15.64
N SER A 39 5.01 -1.61 -15.06
CA SER A 39 4.91 -2.40 -13.83
C SER A 39 3.84 -3.49 -13.91
N ASP A 40 4.30 -4.75 -14.03
CA ASP A 40 3.43 -5.93 -13.95
C ASP A 40 2.74 -6.03 -12.58
N PHE A 41 3.43 -5.61 -11.50
CA PHE A 41 2.82 -5.53 -10.17
C PHE A 41 1.60 -4.60 -10.13
N VAL A 42 1.69 -3.42 -10.75
CA VAL A 42 0.56 -2.50 -10.84
C VAL A 42 -0.54 -3.10 -11.73
N GLN A 43 -0.19 -3.69 -12.88
CA GLN A 43 -1.15 -4.38 -13.75
C GLN A 43 -1.95 -5.44 -12.97
N ASP A 44 -1.29 -6.42 -12.36
CA ASP A 44 -1.94 -7.50 -11.61
C ASP A 44 -2.83 -6.96 -10.49
N SER A 45 -2.39 -5.87 -9.85
CA SER A 45 -3.12 -5.24 -8.76
C SER A 45 -4.38 -4.52 -9.22
N VAL A 46 -4.33 -3.75 -10.31
CA VAL A 46 -5.51 -3.03 -10.83
C VAL A 46 -6.46 -3.95 -11.59
N ILE A 47 -5.99 -5.07 -12.13
CA ILE A 47 -6.89 -6.09 -12.71
C ILE A 47 -7.77 -6.69 -11.60
N ALA A 48 -7.18 -6.96 -10.44
CA ALA A 48 -7.92 -7.44 -9.28
C ALA A 48 -8.79 -6.35 -8.61
N HIS A 49 -8.37 -5.09 -8.68
CA HIS A 49 -9.04 -3.94 -8.07
C HIS A 49 -9.09 -2.73 -9.05
N PRO A 50 -9.97 -2.76 -10.06
CA PRO A 50 -10.04 -1.70 -11.08
C PRO A 50 -10.29 -0.31 -10.52
N GLU A 51 -11.00 -0.22 -9.39
CA GLU A 51 -11.33 1.02 -8.70
C GLU A 51 -10.08 1.82 -8.28
N TRP A 52 -8.94 1.17 -8.04
CA TRP A 52 -7.71 1.85 -7.62
C TRP A 52 -7.12 2.73 -8.72
N LEU A 53 -7.30 2.34 -9.99
CA LEU A 53 -6.78 3.14 -11.10
C LEU A 53 -7.60 4.42 -11.26
N THR A 54 -8.93 4.31 -11.20
CA THR A 54 -9.83 5.47 -11.23
C THR A 54 -9.57 6.41 -10.05
N GLU A 55 -9.35 5.87 -8.85
CA GLU A 55 -8.98 6.65 -7.67
C GLU A 55 -7.67 7.41 -7.89
N LEU A 56 -6.62 6.74 -8.40
CA LEU A 56 -5.32 7.34 -8.69
C LEU A 56 -5.39 8.49 -9.69
N GLU A 57 -6.22 8.39 -10.71
CA GLU A 57 -6.41 9.46 -11.69
C GLU A 57 -7.22 10.62 -11.11
N SER A 58 -8.21 10.34 -10.27
CA SER A 58 -9.03 11.37 -9.62
C SER A 58 -8.30 12.10 -8.49
N GLN A 59 -7.46 11.39 -7.74
CA GLN A 59 -6.68 11.89 -6.61
C GLN A 59 -5.26 11.29 -6.66
N PRO A 60 -4.37 11.90 -7.46
CA PRO A 60 -2.98 11.48 -7.56
C PRO A 60 -2.26 11.54 -6.21
N PRO A 61 -1.31 10.62 -5.96
CA PRO A 61 -0.57 10.56 -4.70
C PRO A 61 0.34 11.78 -4.52
N GLN A 62 0.39 12.30 -3.30
CA GLN A 62 1.22 13.44 -2.90
C GLN A 62 2.37 12.98 -1.99
N ALA A 63 3.41 13.81 -1.85
CA ALA A 63 4.62 13.44 -1.11
C ALA A 63 4.34 13.16 0.38
N ASP A 64 3.43 13.91 0.97
CA ASP A 64 3.02 13.86 2.38
C ASP A 64 1.87 12.89 2.68
N GLU A 65 1.42 12.11 1.69
CA GLU A 65 0.29 11.18 1.83
C GLU A 65 0.46 10.16 2.97
N TRP A 66 1.70 9.81 3.31
CA TRP A 66 2.03 8.91 4.41
C TRP A 66 1.46 9.36 5.76
N GLN A 67 1.20 10.66 5.95
CA GLN A 67 0.59 11.21 7.16
C GLN A 67 -0.83 10.67 7.39
N HIS A 68 -1.49 10.19 6.33
CA HIS A 68 -2.85 9.66 6.38
C HIS A 68 -2.93 8.14 6.54
N TYR A 69 -1.83 7.41 6.36
CA TYR A 69 -1.85 5.94 6.30
C TYR A 69 -2.44 5.29 7.55
N ALA A 70 -2.08 5.78 8.75
CA ALA A 70 -2.60 5.24 9.99
C ALA A 70 -4.12 5.45 10.11
N ALA A 71 -4.63 6.62 9.73
CA ALA A 71 -6.06 6.91 9.80
C ALA A 71 -6.85 6.03 8.81
N TRP A 72 -6.38 5.90 7.57
CA TRP A 72 -7.01 5.06 6.56
C TRP A 72 -7.00 3.58 6.94
N LEU A 73 -5.89 3.09 7.51
CA LEU A 73 -5.82 1.71 7.97
C LEU A 73 -6.76 1.46 9.15
N GLN A 74 -6.84 2.39 10.11
CA GLN A 74 -7.78 2.27 11.23
C GLN A 74 -9.24 2.24 10.77
N GLU A 75 -9.59 3.06 9.78
CA GLU A 75 -10.93 3.02 9.18
C GLU A 75 -11.23 1.66 8.54
N ALA A 76 -10.29 1.09 7.78
CA ALA A 76 -10.43 -0.24 7.18
C ALA A 76 -10.54 -1.36 8.24
N LEU A 77 -9.84 -1.22 9.37
CA LEU A 77 -9.86 -2.19 10.47
C LEU A 77 -11.06 -2.05 11.41
N SER A 78 -11.86 -0.98 11.31
CA SER A 78 -12.96 -0.68 12.24
C SER A 78 -14.01 -1.79 12.36
N ASN A 79 -14.23 -2.56 11.29
CA ASN A 79 -15.20 -3.66 11.23
C ASN A 79 -14.55 -5.05 11.29
N VAL A 80 -13.25 -5.13 11.58
CA VAL A 80 -12.51 -6.39 11.68
C VAL A 80 -12.69 -7.00 13.07
N SER A 81 -13.31 -8.17 13.14
CA SER A 81 -13.61 -8.86 14.39
C SER A 81 -12.69 -10.05 14.70
N ASP A 82 -11.92 -10.52 13.72
CA ASP A 82 -11.10 -11.72 13.85
C ASP A 82 -9.72 -11.57 13.18
N GLU A 83 -8.82 -12.50 13.52
CA GLU A 83 -7.43 -12.47 13.02
C GLU A 83 -7.38 -12.67 11.50
N ALA A 84 -8.28 -13.49 10.94
CA ALA A 84 -8.37 -13.70 9.49
C ALA A 84 -8.72 -12.41 8.75
N GLY A 85 -9.67 -11.64 9.28
CA GLY A 85 -10.02 -10.30 8.79
C GLY A 85 -8.84 -9.35 8.89
N LEU A 86 -8.13 -9.30 10.03
CA LEU A 86 -6.95 -8.46 10.21
C LEU A 86 -5.90 -8.79 9.15
N MET A 87 -5.57 -10.07 9.00
CA MET A 87 -4.62 -10.56 8.02
C MET A 87 -4.97 -10.17 6.58
N ARG A 88 -6.26 -10.22 6.22
CA ARG A 88 -6.76 -9.84 4.91
C ARG A 88 -6.63 -8.33 4.69
N GLU A 89 -7.11 -7.51 5.63
CA GLU A 89 -7.08 -6.06 5.50
C GLU A 89 -5.66 -5.50 5.47
N LEU A 90 -4.74 -6.01 6.29
CA LEU A 90 -3.32 -5.61 6.24
C LEU A 90 -2.68 -5.91 4.88
N ARG A 91 -3.01 -7.05 4.27
CA ARG A 91 -2.51 -7.43 2.93
C ARG A 91 -3.10 -6.54 1.84
N LEU A 92 -4.39 -6.25 1.92
CA LEU A 92 -5.11 -5.40 0.98
C LEU A 92 -4.59 -3.96 1.04
N PHE A 93 -4.51 -3.39 2.25
CA PHE A 93 -4.00 -2.04 2.48
C PHE A 93 -2.55 -1.90 1.99
N ARG A 94 -1.67 -2.84 2.37
CA ARG A 94 -0.28 -2.84 1.89
C ARG A 94 -0.22 -2.82 0.36
N ARG A 95 -1.02 -3.65 -0.32
CA ARG A 95 -1.03 -3.71 -1.78
C ARG A 95 -1.54 -2.39 -2.38
N ARG A 96 -2.64 -1.86 -1.87
CA ARG A 96 -3.23 -0.59 -2.33
C ARG A 96 -2.22 0.56 -2.23
N ILE A 97 -1.59 0.75 -1.08
CA ILE A 97 -0.61 1.83 -0.91
C ILE A 97 0.65 1.59 -1.76
N MET A 98 1.12 0.34 -1.88
CA MET A 98 2.26 0.02 -2.75
C MET A 98 1.98 0.35 -4.23
N VAL A 99 0.74 0.17 -4.70
CA VAL A 99 0.32 0.60 -6.04
C VAL A 99 0.40 2.12 -6.17
N ARG A 100 -0.04 2.87 -5.15
CA ARG A 100 0.07 4.34 -5.14
C ARG A 100 1.52 4.83 -5.13
N ILE A 101 2.39 4.18 -4.35
CA ILE A 101 3.83 4.48 -4.33
C ILE A 101 4.47 4.18 -5.69
N ALA A 102 4.20 3.00 -6.27
CA ALA A 102 4.72 2.62 -7.57
C ALA A 102 4.27 3.58 -8.69
N TRP A 103 3.02 4.05 -8.62
CA TRP A 103 2.48 5.08 -9.50
C TRP A 103 3.27 6.39 -9.39
N ALA A 104 3.44 6.90 -8.18
CA ALA A 104 4.16 8.14 -7.91
C ALA A 104 5.62 8.08 -8.39
N GLN A 105 6.31 6.95 -8.11
CA GLN A 105 7.70 6.73 -8.50
C GLN A 105 7.86 6.62 -10.02
N THR A 106 7.03 5.81 -10.68
CA THR A 106 7.11 5.58 -12.14
C THR A 106 6.90 6.89 -12.93
N LEU A 107 6.00 7.73 -12.45
CA LEU A 107 5.66 9.01 -13.06
C LEU A 107 6.54 10.18 -12.57
N ALA A 108 7.45 9.93 -11.62
CA ALA A 108 8.25 10.93 -10.94
C ALA A 108 7.41 12.11 -10.39
N LEU A 109 6.26 11.80 -9.78
CA LEU A 109 5.36 12.81 -9.17
C LEU A 109 5.93 13.38 -7.87
N VAL A 110 6.77 12.61 -7.19
CA VAL A 110 7.42 12.97 -5.92
C VAL A 110 8.90 12.60 -5.99
N THR A 111 9.70 13.11 -5.06
CA THR A 111 11.14 12.80 -5.00
C THR A 111 11.38 11.36 -4.55
N GLU A 112 12.53 10.78 -4.89
CA GLU A 112 12.91 9.45 -4.41
C GLU A 112 12.96 9.41 -2.87
N GLU A 113 13.47 10.46 -2.22
CA GLU A 113 13.44 10.59 -0.75
C GLU A 113 12.01 10.49 -0.19
N SER A 114 11.01 11.08 -0.87
CA SER A 114 9.61 10.97 -0.47
C SER A 114 9.07 9.54 -0.67
N ILE A 115 9.50 8.83 -1.72
CA ILE A 115 9.16 7.43 -1.94
C ILE A 115 9.69 6.55 -0.80
N LEU A 116 10.96 6.72 -0.43
CA LEU A 116 11.57 5.98 0.68
C LEU A 116 10.84 6.25 2.01
N GLN A 117 10.48 7.51 2.28
CA GLN A 117 9.67 7.89 3.43
C GLN A 117 8.31 7.16 3.43
N GLN A 118 7.61 7.16 2.29
CA GLN A 118 6.31 6.50 2.17
C GLN A 118 6.40 4.98 2.36
N LEU A 119 7.44 4.34 1.82
CA LEU A 119 7.67 2.91 2.02
C LEU A 119 7.93 2.56 3.48
N SER A 120 8.77 3.35 4.16
CA SER A 120 9.08 3.18 5.57
C SER A 120 7.85 3.37 6.46
N HIS A 121 7.09 4.46 6.25
CA HIS A 121 5.86 4.69 7.01
C HIS A 121 4.79 3.65 6.75
N LEU A 122 4.66 3.14 5.52
CA LEU A 122 3.72 2.05 5.24
C LEU A 122 4.06 0.82 6.07
N ALA A 123 5.33 0.42 6.10
CA ALA A 123 5.79 -0.73 6.87
C ALA A 123 5.55 -0.52 8.37
N GLU A 124 5.94 0.64 8.92
CA GLU A 124 5.73 0.97 10.34
C GLU A 124 4.24 0.97 10.70
N THR A 125 3.39 1.60 9.88
CA THR A 125 1.94 1.67 10.10
C THR A 125 1.33 0.27 10.19
N LEU A 126 1.71 -0.64 9.29
CA LEU A 126 1.22 -2.01 9.28
C LEU A 126 1.72 -2.81 10.50
N ILE A 127 2.98 -2.64 10.88
CA ILE A 127 3.57 -3.32 12.04
C ILE A 127 2.89 -2.89 13.34
N VAL A 128 2.72 -1.59 13.53
CA VAL A 128 2.08 -1.03 14.73
C VAL A 128 0.62 -1.44 14.81
N ALA A 129 -0.15 -1.33 13.72
CA ALA A 129 -1.55 -1.74 13.70
C ALA A 129 -1.73 -3.24 14.00
N ALA A 130 -0.88 -4.10 13.43
CA ALA A 130 -0.91 -5.52 13.70
C ALA A 130 -0.58 -5.84 15.16
N ARG A 131 0.47 -5.19 15.70
CA ARG A 131 0.88 -5.34 17.10
C ARG A 131 -0.26 -4.94 18.04
N ASP A 132 -0.86 -3.79 17.83
CA ASP A 132 -1.89 -3.25 18.74
C ASP A 132 -3.13 -4.13 18.73
N TRP A 133 -3.59 -4.53 17.55
CA TRP A 133 -4.74 -5.43 17.42
C TRP A 133 -4.51 -6.78 18.11
N LEU A 134 -3.33 -7.38 17.90
CA LEU A 134 -2.97 -8.68 18.49
C LEU A 134 -2.72 -8.56 19.99
N TYR A 135 -2.14 -7.46 20.47
CA TYR A 135 -1.94 -7.24 21.89
C TYR A 135 -3.29 -7.25 22.62
N ASP A 136 -4.27 -6.51 22.10
CA ASP A 136 -5.62 -6.46 22.66
C ASP A 136 -6.32 -7.83 22.61
N ALA A 137 -6.18 -8.57 21.51
CA ALA A 137 -6.75 -9.91 21.38
C ALA A 137 -6.14 -10.89 22.40
N CYS A 138 -4.82 -10.95 22.48
CA CYS A 138 -4.09 -11.79 23.43
C CYS A 138 -4.42 -11.43 24.88
N CYS A 139 -4.56 -10.14 25.20
CA CYS A 139 -4.95 -9.70 26.55
C CYS A 139 -6.36 -10.17 26.92
N ARG A 140 -7.31 -10.18 25.97
CA ARG A 140 -8.66 -10.71 26.22
C ARG A 140 -8.66 -12.23 26.45
N GLU A 141 -7.80 -12.96 25.75
CA GLU A 141 -7.77 -14.43 25.81
C GLU A 141 -6.95 -14.96 27.00
N TRP A 142 -5.80 -14.34 27.29
CA TRP A 142 -4.81 -14.85 28.26
C TRP A 142 -4.54 -13.90 29.42
N GLY A 143 -5.17 -12.73 29.45
CA GLY A 143 -4.92 -11.68 30.44
C GLY A 143 -3.79 -10.73 30.05
N THR A 144 -3.75 -9.57 30.69
CA THR A 144 -2.75 -8.54 30.40
C THR A 144 -1.38 -8.93 31.00
N PRO A 145 -0.30 -8.94 30.20
CA PRO A 145 1.04 -9.16 30.72
C PRO A 145 1.44 -8.00 31.64
N CYS A 146 1.86 -8.29 32.86
CA CYS A 146 2.28 -7.29 33.85
C CYS A 146 3.64 -7.63 34.46
N ASN A 147 4.36 -6.60 34.94
CA ASN A 147 5.56 -6.79 35.76
C ASN A 147 5.21 -7.24 37.19
N ALA A 148 6.23 -7.38 38.04
CA ALA A 148 6.07 -7.81 39.44
C ALA A 148 5.22 -6.84 40.29
N GLN A 149 5.06 -5.59 39.84
CA GLN A 149 4.26 -4.54 40.49
C GLN A 149 2.82 -4.48 39.95
N GLY A 150 2.47 -5.30 38.95
CA GLY A 150 1.16 -5.32 38.31
C GLY A 150 1.00 -4.31 37.17
N GLU A 151 2.07 -3.66 36.73
CA GLU A 151 2.04 -2.66 35.65
C GLU A 151 2.08 -3.35 34.28
N ALA A 152 1.15 -3.00 33.38
CA ALA A 152 1.04 -3.59 32.05
C ALA A 152 2.32 -3.43 31.23
N GLN A 153 2.73 -4.50 30.55
CA GLN A 153 3.96 -4.55 29.76
C GLN A 153 3.64 -4.57 28.26
N PRO A 154 4.06 -3.56 27.48
CA PRO A 154 3.82 -3.54 26.05
C PRO A 154 4.77 -4.47 25.30
N LEU A 155 4.42 -4.81 24.06
CA LEU A 155 5.35 -5.42 23.12
C LEU A 155 6.16 -4.32 22.39
N LEU A 156 7.48 -4.35 22.53
CA LEU A 156 8.38 -3.43 21.81
C LEU A 156 8.97 -4.12 20.58
N ILE A 157 9.01 -3.38 19.47
CA ILE A 157 9.56 -3.83 18.19
C ILE A 157 10.60 -2.80 17.75
N LEU A 158 11.82 -3.27 17.46
CA LEU A 158 12.90 -2.44 16.93
C LEU A 158 13.01 -2.68 15.42
N GLY A 159 12.73 -1.65 14.63
CA GLY A 159 13.02 -1.65 13.20
C GLY A 159 14.53 -1.56 12.98
N MET A 160 15.09 -2.50 12.23
CA MET A 160 16.54 -2.57 11.97
C MET A 160 16.83 -2.35 10.48
N GLY A 161 18.08 -1.97 10.17
CA GLY A 161 18.52 -1.72 8.79
C GLY A 161 17.73 -0.59 8.13
N LYS A 162 17.35 -0.79 6.88
CA LYS A 162 16.56 0.15 6.05
C LYS A 162 15.31 0.69 6.74
N LEU A 163 14.50 -0.19 7.31
CA LEU A 163 13.31 0.19 8.08
C LEU A 163 13.66 1.06 9.31
N GLY A 164 14.76 0.75 10.00
CA GLY A 164 15.23 1.55 11.14
C GLY A 164 15.84 2.89 10.75
N GLY A 165 16.36 3.00 9.52
CA GLY A 165 16.90 4.23 8.94
C GLY A 165 15.85 5.10 8.25
N GLY A 166 14.65 4.57 7.99
CA GLY A 166 13.61 5.27 7.23
C GLY A 166 13.87 5.33 5.72
N GLU A 167 14.69 4.41 5.18
CA GLU A 167 15.20 4.40 3.79
C GLU A 167 15.09 3.05 3.09
#